data_AF-A0A929GDY4-F1
#
_entry.id   AF-A0A929GDY4-F1
#
_cell.length_a   1.000
_cell.length_b   1.000
_cell.length_c   1.000
_cell.angle_alpha   90.00
_cell.angle_beta   90.00
_cell.angle_gamma   90.00
#
_symmetry.space_group_name_H-M   'P 1'
#
loop_
_entity.id
_entity.type
_entity.pdbx_description
1 polymer ?
#
loop_
_entity_poly.entity_id
_entity_poly.type
_entity_poly.pdbx_seq_one_letter_code
_entity_poly.pdbx_strand_id
1 'polypeptide(L)'
;MKKRNIIITIIIVIVVVISSIALWYNISNKSKLTNEVEENIVGLKTDLDNQVDMMRINIVLLKAKLAIQIEKSQYNAEQELDKALMYISDAKSKVGKSSNKILNELKQLVIKAKESVIKGSSEAKDDIDASIFKTESMIKNTKSEINVEATLLKARLAAVSENTYDSAYKYLEEAKRWYKHNNYRALKTMDSTSQEMIKKINEAQKYLKEKKDEAGVLISDILLKASELVKDDDQ
;
A
#
# COMPACT_ATOMS: atom_id res chain seq x y z
N MET A 1 -10.82 -9.25 17.29
CA MET A 1 -10.02 -8.08 17.70
C MET A 1 -9.95 -7.09 16.55
N LYS A 2 -10.35 -5.84 16.79
CA LYS A 2 -10.72 -4.86 15.75
C LYS A 2 -9.48 -4.30 15.05
N LYS A 3 -9.51 -4.21 13.71
CA LYS A 3 -8.42 -3.72 12.83
C LYS A 3 -7.82 -2.36 13.24
N ARG A 4 -8.57 -1.51 13.95
CA ARG A 4 -8.07 -0.26 14.58
C ARG A 4 -7.01 -0.50 15.66
N ASN A 5 -7.08 -1.62 16.39
CA ASN A 5 -6.11 -1.91 17.45
C ASN A 5 -4.75 -2.28 16.86
N ILE A 6 -4.71 -2.97 15.71
CA ILE A 6 -3.44 -3.34 15.06
C ILE A 6 -2.68 -2.09 14.59
N ILE A 7 -3.38 -1.10 14.03
CA ILE A 7 -2.79 0.15 13.52
C ILE A 7 -2.25 1.01 14.66
N ILE A 8 -3.03 1.17 15.74
CA ILE A 8 -2.59 1.92 16.93
C ILE A 8 -1.40 1.22 17.60
N THR A 9 -1.40 -0.12 17.68
CA THR A 9 -0.27 -0.88 18.23
C THR A 9 0.98 -0.74 17.37
N ILE A 10 0.89 -0.71 16.04
CA ILE A 10 2.06 -0.54 15.16
C ILE A 10 2.70 0.85 15.35
N ILE A 11 1.89 1.91 15.39
CA ILE A 11 2.39 3.29 15.60
C ILE A 11 3.00 3.44 17.00
N ILE A 12 2.36 2.90 18.04
CA ILE A 12 2.88 2.94 19.42
C ILE A 12 4.21 2.17 19.53
N VAL A 13 4.32 1.00 18.90
CA VAL A 13 5.58 0.23 18.91
C VAL A 13 6.70 0.98 18.19
N ILE A 14 6.42 1.67 17.08
CA ILE A 14 7.40 2.50 16.37
C ILE A 14 7.87 3.67 17.24
N VAL A 15 6.95 4.38 17.91
CA VAL A 15 7.27 5.50 18.82
C VAL A 15 8.09 5.04 20.04
N VAL A 16 7.75 3.89 20.62
CA VAL A 16 8.49 3.31 21.76
C VAL A 16 9.89 2.88 21.35
N VAL A 17 10.07 2.28 20.17
CA VAL A 17 11.38 1.86 19.66
C VAL A 17 12.29 3.07 19.40
N ILE A 18 11.76 4.16 18.82
CA ILE A 18 12.50 5.43 18.62
C ILE A 18 12.98 6.01 19.97
N SER A 19 12.16 5.89 21.02
CA SER A 19 12.47 6.41 22.35
C SER A 19 13.61 5.63 23.03
N SER A 20 13.70 4.32 22.82
CA SER A 20 14.77 3.47 23.36
C SER A 20 16.10 3.52 22.58
N ILE A 21 16.08 3.90 21.30
CA ILE A 21 17.30 4.13 20.49
C ILE A 21 18.03 5.42 20.93
N ALA A 22 17.36 6.29 21.70
CA ALA A 22 17.87 7.60 22.08
C ALA A 22 19.11 7.61 22.98
N LEU A 23 19.50 6.48 23.59
CA LEU A 23 20.49 6.45 24.67
C LEU A 23 21.93 6.08 24.25
N TRP A 24 22.20 5.55 23.05
CA TRP A 24 23.54 4.99 22.75
C TRP A 24 24.07 5.20 21.31
N TYR A 25 23.47 6.10 20.50
CA TYR A 25 23.89 6.29 19.10
C TYR A 25 24.41 7.72 18.80
N ASN A 26 25.47 7.78 17.98
CA ASN A 26 26.20 8.99 17.61
C ASN A 26 25.27 10.08 17.01
N ILE A 27 25.38 11.33 17.49
CA ILE A 27 24.39 12.42 17.30
C ILE A 27 24.09 12.70 15.80
N SER A 28 25.09 12.59 14.91
CA SER A 28 24.93 12.82 13.47
C SER A 28 24.12 11.74 12.74
N ASN A 29 24.14 10.49 13.22
CA ASN A 29 23.35 9.42 12.61
C ASN A 29 21.92 9.38 13.16
N LYS A 30 21.72 9.92 14.37
CA LYS A 30 20.41 10.00 15.01
C LYS A 30 19.46 10.92 14.25
N SER A 31 19.89 12.13 13.88
CA SER A 31 19.07 13.08 13.12
C SER A 31 18.69 12.57 11.73
N LYS A 32 19.62 11.89 11.04
CA LYS A 32 19.36 11.26 9.75
C LYS A 32 18.32 10.15 9.85
N LEU A 33 18.45 9.27 10.84
CA LEU A 33 17.51 8.18 11.07
C LEU A 33 16.12 8.68 11.48
N THR A 34 16.04 9.72 12.32
CA THR A 34 14.74 10.29 12.70
C THR A 34 14.01 10.90 11.51
N ASN A 35 14.72 11.62 10.64
CA ASN A 35 14.13 12.20 9.44
C ASN A 35 13.67 11.10 8.47
N GLU A 36 14.49 10.07 8.24
CA GLU A 36 14.14 8.91 7.41
C GLU A 36 12.88 8.19 7.93
N VAL A 37 12.78 7.99 9.25
CA VAL A 37 11.61 7.35 9.87
C VAL A 37 10.36 8.24 9.75
N GLU A 38 10.50 9.55 9.95
CA GLU A 38 9.40 10.52 9.82
C GLU A 38 8.86 10.57 8.40
N GLU A 39 9.73 10.65 7.39
CA GLU A 39 9.36 10.61 5.98
C GLU A 39 8.63 9.31 5.60
N ASN A 40 9.10 8.16 6.11
CA ASN A 40 8.44 6.87 5.88
C ASN A 40 7.07 6.77 6.57
N ILE A 41 6.91 7.34 7.77
CA ILE A 41 5.61 7.41 8.46
C ILE A 41 4.63 8.30 7.68
N VAL A 42 5.09 9.44 7.16
CA VAL A 42 4.27 10.33 6.32
C VAL A 42 3.86 9.62 5.02
N GLY A 43 4.77 8.85 4.40
CA GLY A 43 4.47 7.98 3.25
C GLY A 43 3.36 6.98 3.57
N LEU A 44 3.56 6.15 4.60
CA LEU A 44 2.58 5.15 5.03
C LEU A 44 1.21 5.74 5.37
N LYS A 45 1.17 6.96 5.93
CA LYS A 45 -0.09 7.67 6.21
C LYS A 45 -0.80 8.03 4.90
N THR A 46 -0.06 8.56 3.93
CA THR A 46 -0.59 8.89 2.60
C THR A 46 -1.17 7.64 1.92
N ASP A 47 -0.47 6.50 1.99
CA ASP A 47 -0.96 5.25 1.39
C ASP A 47 -2.20 4.69 2.08
N LEU A 48 -2.29 4.87 3.40
CA LEU A 48 -3.49 4.51 4.15
C LEU A 48 -4.68 5.40 3.78
N ASP A 49 -4.47 6.70 3.61
CA ASP A 49 -5.51 7.63 3.16
C ASP A 49 -5.97 7.27 1.74
N ASN A 50 -5.05 6.90 0.85
CA ASN A 50 -5.36 6.38 -0.48
C ASN A 50 -6.21 5.10 -0.40
N GLN A 51 -5.86 4.16 0.49
CA GLN A 51 -6.66 2.95 0.71
C GLN A 51 -8.07 3.27 1.21
N VAL A 52 -8.23 4.25 2.09
CA VAL A 52 -9.54 4.71 2.58
C VAL A 52 -10.38 5.27 1.43
N ASP A 53 -9.79 6.07 0.55
CA ASP A 53 -10.49 6.61 -0.61
C ASP A 53 -10.91 5.48 -1.58
N MET A 54 -10.06 4.46 -1.79
CA MET A 54 -10.43 3.27 -2.57
C MET A 54 -11.58 2.47 -1.93
N MET A 55 -11.62 2.36 -0.60
CA MET A 55 -12.75 1.73 0.10
C MET A 55 -14.05 2.54 -0.06
N ARG A 56 -13.98 3.88 -0.03
CA ARG A 56 -15.14 4.74 -0.29
C ARG A 56 -15.70 4.51 -1.68
N ILE A 57 -14.83 4.46 -2.69
CA ILE A 57 -15.21 4.14 -4.08
C ILE A 57 -15.89 2.77 -4.13
N ASN A 58 -15.33 1.75 -3.49
CA ASN A 58 -15.94 0.41 -3.49
C ASN A 58 -17.33 0.39 -2.85
N ILE A 59 -17.51 1.11 -1.74
CA ILE A 59 -18.79 1.19 -1.04
C ILE A 59 -19.87 1.77 -1.94
N VAL A 60 -19.59 2.87 -2.66
CA VAL A 60 -20.58 3.47 -3.55
C VAL A 60 -20.85 2.61 -4.80
N LEU A 61 -19.85 1.91 -5.33
CA LEU A 61 -20.07 0.94 -6.42
C LEU A 61 -20.95 -0.23 -5.97
N LEU A 62 -20.75 -0.74 -4.75
CA LEU A 62 -21.62 -1.77 -4.15
C LEU A 62 -23.06 -1.25 -3.94
N LYS A 63 -23.22 0.02 -3.55
CA LYS A 63 -24.54 0.66 -3.47
C LYS A 63 -25.21 0.80 -4.84
N ALA A 64 -24.47 1.18 -5.88
CA ALA A 64 -24.99 1.21 -7.25
C ALA A 64 -25.46 -0.19 -7.71
N LYS A 65 -24.68 -1.23 -7.40
CA LYS A 65 -25.05 -2.63 -7.65
C LYS A 65 -26.34 -3.00 -6.94
N LEU A 66 -26.47 -2.63 -5.66
CA LEU A 66 -27.68 -2.88 -4.86
C LEU A 66 -28.90 -2.16 -5.44
N ALA A 67 -28.74 -0.92 -5.89
CA ALA A 67 -29.80 -0.13 -6.52
C ALA A 67 -30.32 -0.80 -7.81
N ILE A 68 -29.46 -1.32 -8.67
CA ILE A 68 -29.87 -2.05 -9.88
C ILE A 68 -30.49 -3.42 -9.56
N GLN A 69 -29.89 -4.16 -8.63
CA GLN A 69 -30.25 -5.57 -8.45
C GLN A 69 -31.45 -5.77 -7.53
N ILE A 70 -31.53 -4.99 -6.45
CA ILE A 70 -32.52 -5.18 -5.38
C ILE A 70 -33.59 -4.10 -5.49
N GLU A 71 -33.19 -2.83 -5.49
CA GLU A 71 -34.14 -1.70 -5.50
C GLU A 71 -34.79 -1.49 -6.86
N LYS A 72 -34.20 -2.07 -7.92
CA LYS A 72 -34.58 -1.85 -9.33
C LYS A 72 -34.66 -0.36 -9.69
N SER A 73 -33.81 0.46 -9.07
CA SER A 73 -33.78 1.91 -9.23
C SER A 73 -32.58 2.34 -10.05
N GLN A 74 -32.85 2.65 -11.33
CA GLN A 74 -31.85 3.21 -12.24
C GLN A 74 -31.32 4.56 -11.75
N TYR A 75 -32.22 5.42 -11.24
CA TYR A 75 -31.86 6.73 -10.70
C TYR A 75 -30.89 6.63 -9.51
N ASN A 76 -31.17 5.74 -8.54
CA ASN A 76 -30.28 5.56 -7.39
C ASN A 76 -28.91 5.01 -7.82
N ALA A 77 -28.90 4.09 -8.79
CA ALA A 77 -27.66 3.55 -9.32
C ALA A 77 -26.81 4.64 -9.99
N GLU A 78 -27.44 5.52 -10.78
CA GLU A 78 -26.77 6.65 -11.41
C GLU A 78 -26.16 7.61 -10.37
N GLN A 79 -26.93 7.98 -9.34
CA GLN A 79 -26.47 8.85 -8.24
C GLN A 79 -25.26 8.27 -7.50
N GLU A 80 -25.24 6.96 -7.25
CA GLU A 80 -24.10 6.31 -6.59
C GLU A 80 -22.88 6.21 -7.52
N LEU A 81 -23.07 6.05 -8.83
CA LEU A 81 -21.98 6.10 -9.81
C LEU A 81 -21.40 7.52 -9.95
N ASP A 82 -22.21 8.56 -9.81
CA ASP A 82 -21.71 9.95 -9.75
C ASP A 82 -20.85 10.20 -8.51
N LYS A 83 -21.27 9.67 -7.35
CA LYS A 83 -20.44 9.71 -6.13
C LYS A 83 -19.12 8.95 -6.33
N ALA A 84 -19.14 7.82 -7.05
CA ALA A 84 -17.93 7.08 -7.37
C ALA A 84 -16.97 7.92 -8.24
N LEU A 85 -17.48 8.60 -9.27
CA LEU A 85 -16.68 9.49 -10.12
C LEU A 85 -16.10 10.69 -9.37
N MET A 86 -16.87 11.24 -8.42
CA MET A 86 -16.40 12.30 -7.52
C MET A 86 -15.24 11.79 -6.66
N TYR A 87 -15.40 10.66 -5.95
CA TYR A 87 -14.34 10.09 -5.12
C TYR A 87 -13.10 9.66 -5.92
N ILE A 88 -13.26 9.15 -7.15
CA ILE A 88 -12.13 8.87 -8.04
C ILE A 88 -11.38 10.15 -8.38
N SER A 89 -12.09 11.26 -8.62
CA SER A 89 -11.47 12.56 -8.94
C SER A 89 -10.73 13.14 -7.72
N ASP A 90 -11.32 13.01 -6.53
CA ASP A 90 -10.66 13.40 -5.27
C ASP A 90 -9.38 12.59 -5.05
N ALA A 91 -9.45 11.26 -5.18
CA ALA A 91 -8.29 10.38 -5.06
C ALA A 91 -7.20 10.75 -6.09
N LYS A 92 -7.60 11.04 -7.33
CA LYS A 92 -6.70 11.42 -8.42
C LYS A 92 -5.90 12.69 -8.11
N SER A 93 -6.49 13.66 -7.41
CA SER A 93 -5.80 14.90 -7.05
C SER A 93 -4.72 14.73 -5.98
N LYS A 94 -4.67 13.57 -5.33
CA LYS A 94 -3.76 13.28 -4.21
C LYS A 94 -2.64 12.30 -4.57
N VAL A 95 -2.68 11.67 -5.74
CA VAL A 95 -1.76 10.58 -6.12
C VAL A 95 -0.83 10.95 -7.28
N GLY A 96 0.35 10.33 -7.31
CA GLY A 96 1.35 10.44 -8.38
C GLY A 96 0.93 9.79 -9.71
N LYS A 97 1.79 9.87 -10.74
CA LYS A 97 1.46 9.51 -12.14
C LYS A 97 1.04 8.04 -12.37
N SER A 98 1.64 7.05 -11.68
CA SER A 98 1.27 5.63 -11.86
C SER A 98 -0.14 5.32 -11.39
N SER A 99 -0.42 5.73 -10.14
CA SER A 99 -1.74 5.65 -9.51
C SER A 99 -2.78 6.42 -10.32
N ASN A 100 -2.38 7.51 -10.99
CA ASN A 100 -3.21 8.28 -11.90
C ASN A 100 -3.65 7.44 -13.13
N LYS A 101 -2.77 6.63 -13.74
CA LYS A 101 -3.14 5.75 -14.86
C LYS A 101 -4.19 4.71 -14.43
N ILE A 102 -3.96 4.04 -13.31
CA ILE A 102 -4.86 3.01 -12.79
C ILE A 102 -6.22 3.62 -12.37
N LEU A 103 -6.21 4.79 -11.74
CA LEU A 103 -7.43 5.54 -11.43
C LEU A 103 -8.15 6.05 -12.68
N ASN A 104 -7.44 6.38 -13.77
CA ASN A 104 -8.06 6.71 -15.05
C ASN A 104 -8.76 5.50 -15.67
N GLU A 105 -8.14 4.32 -15.63
CA GLU A 105 -8.79 3.07 -16.07
C GLU A 105 -10.07 2.80 -15.26
N LEU A 106 -10.01 2.95 -13.93
CA LEU A 106 -11.18 2.82 -13.08
C LEU A 106 -12.25 3.86 -13.42
N LYS A 107 -11.85 5.12 -13.64
CA LYS A 107 -12.78 6.18 -14.07
C LYS A 107 -13.52 5.80 -15.36
N GLN A 108 -12.82 5.26 -16.36
CA GLN A 108 -13.44 4.84 -17.61
C GLN A 108 -14.43 3.68 -17.41
N LEU A 109 -14.10 2.71 -16.55
CA LEU A 109 -15.03 1.62 -16.20
C LEU A 109 -16.30 2.16 -15.52
N VAL A 110 -16.16 3.11 -14.59
CA VAL A 110 -17.30 3.72 -13.90
C VAL A 110 -18.14 4.58 -14.85
N ILE A 111 -17.53 5.31 -15.78
CA ILE A 111 -18.25 6.05 -16.84
C ILE A 111 -19.05 5.07 -17.70
N LYS A 112 -18.42 3.98 -18.16
CA LYS A 112 -19.10 2.94 -18.94
C LYS A 112 -20.28 2.35 -18.18
N ALA A 113 -20.09 2.00 -16.90
CA ALA A 113 -21.15 1.52 -16.04
C ALA A 113 -22.32 2.52 -15.92
N LYS A 114 -22.01 3.81 -15.77
CA LYS A 114 -23.01 4.88 -15.72
C LYS A 114 -23.80 4.96 -17.02
N GLU A 115 -23.13 4.93 -18.16
CA GLU A 115 -23.82 4.93 -19.46
C GLU A 115 -24.73 3.72 -19.64
N SER A 116 -24.26 2.52 -19.26
CA SER A 116 -25.06 1.30 -19.32
C SER A 116 -26.29 1.38 -18.42
N VAL A 117 -26.14 1.96 -17.22
CA VAL A 117 -27.28 2.25 -16.32
C VAL A 117 -28.26 3.22 -16.97
N ILE A 118 -27.80 4.36 -17.50
CA ILE A 118 -28.66 5.38 -18.14
C ILE A 118 -29.43 4.80 -19.34
N LYS A 119 -28.78 3.96 -20.13
CA LYS A 119 -29.39 3.30 -21.30
C LYS A 119 -30.33 2.15 -20.93
N GLY A 120 -30.43 1.78 -19.65
CA GLY A 120 -31.18 0.60 -19.21
C GLY A 120 -30.63 -0.71 -19.79
N SER A 121 -29.32 -0.75 -20.09
CA SER A 121 -28.66 -1.88 -20.73
C SER A 121 -28.64 -3.11 -19.82
N SER A 122 -28.78 -4.31 -20.41
CA SER A 122 -28.55 -5.57 -19.69
C SER A 122 -27.12 -5.70 -19.17
N GLU A 123 -26.17 -4.97 -19.77
CA GLU A 123 -24.74 -4.95 -19.40
C GLU A 123 -24.43 -4.08 -18.17
N ALA A 124 -25.38 -3.25 -17.70
CA ALA A 124 -25.15 -2.33 -16.59
C ALA A 124 -24.61 -3.02 -15.33
N LYS A 125 -25.10 -4.23 -15.06
CA LYS A 125 -24.62 -5.04 -13.93
C LYS A 125 -23.16 -5.46 -14.11
N ASP A 126 -22.82 -5.96 -15.29
CA ASP A 126 -21.49 -6.50 -15.56
C ASP A 126 -20.44 -5.38 -15.59
N ASP A 127 -20.80 -4.19 -16.06
CA ASP A 127 -19.93 -3.01 -16.02
C ASP A 127 -19.70 -2.47 -14.59
N ILE A 128 -20.74 -2.52 -13.73
CA ILE A 128 -20.58 -2.22 -12.29
C ILE A 128 -19.67 -3.28 -11.64
N ASP A 129 -19.85 -4.56 -11.96
CA ASP A 129 -19.03 -5.64 -11.41
C ASP A 129 -17.56 -5.56 -11.86
N ALA A 130 -17.31 -5.16 -13.10
CA ALA A 130 -15.95 -4.87 -13.58
C ALA A 130 -15.29 -3.72 -12.80
N SER A 131 -16.06 -2.67 -12.50
CA SER A 131 -15.59 -1.55 -11.68
C SER A 131 -15.24 -1.98 -10.26
N ILE A 132 -16.13 -2.75 -9.61
CA ILE A 132 -15.91 -3.31 -8.26
C ILE A 132 -14.65 -4.19 -8.25
N PHE A 133 -14.54 -5.12 -9.20
CA PHE A 133 -13.39 -6.03 -9.28
C PHE A 133 -12.06 -5.26 -9.40
N LYS A 134 -12.03 -4.21 -10.24
CA LYS A 134 -10.85 -3.35 -10.39
C LYS A 134 -10.53 -2.63 -9.07
N THR A 135 -11.52 -2.04 -8.40
CA THR A 135 -11.36 -1.38 -7.10
C THR A 135 -10.88 -2.33 -6.01
N GLU A 136 -11.43 -3.54 -5.91
CA GLU A 136 -11.03 -4.55 -4.93
C GLU A 136 -9.59 -5.03 -5.14
N SER A 137 -9.19 -5.20 -6.41
CA SER A 137 -7.81 -5.52 -6.78
C SER A 137 -6.84 -4.45 -6.29
N MET A 138 -7.18 -3.16 -6.48
CA MET A 138 -6.36 -2.05 -5.98
C MET A 138 -6.26 -2.06 -4.45
N ILE A 139 -7.38 -2.22 -3.73
CA ILE A 139 -7.38 -2.27 -2.26
C ILE A 139 -6.46 -3.39 -1.76
N LYS A 140 -6.48 -4.55 -2.42
CA LYS A 140 -5.63 -5.70 -2.06
C LYS A 140 -4.14 -5.39 -2.28
N ASN A 141 -3.79 -4.77 -3.41
CA ASN A 141 -2.40 -4.46 -3.75
C ASN A 141 -1.81 -3.39 -2.81
N THR A 142 -2.51 -2.27 -2.61
CA THR A 142 -2.06 -1.22 -1.69
C THR A 142 -1.93 -1.73 -0.26
N LYS A 143 -2.83 -2.62 0.18
CA LYS A 143 -2.70 -3.26 1.50
C LYS A 143 -1.42 -4.09 1.60
N SER A 144 -1.07 -4.81 0.55
CA SER A 144 0.16 -5.60 0.48
C SER A 144 1.39 -4.72 0.62
N GLU A 145 1.44 -3.63 -0.14
CA GLU A 145 2.54 -2.67 -0.19
C GLU A 145 2.77 -2.01 1.18
N ILE A 146 1.71 -1.48 1.82
CA ILE A 146 1.77 -0.91 3.17
C ILE A 146 2.34 -1.90 4.19
N ASN A 147 1.93 -3.18 4.13
CA ASN A 147 2.43 -4.19 5.06
C ASN A 147 3.92 -4.50 4.83
N VAL A 148 4.36 -4.51 3.57
CA VAL A 148 5.77 -4.72 3.22
C VAL A 148 6.62 -3.57 3.74
N GLU A 149 6.26 -2.33 3.43
CA GLU A 149 7.00 -1.14 3.88
C GLU A 149 7.06 -1.03 5.40
N ALA A 150 5.93 -1.22 6.08
CA ALA A 150 5.89 -1.22 7.54
C ALA A 150 6.79 -2.32 8.13
N THR A 151 6.92 -3.46 7.46
CA THR A 151 7.78 -4.57 7.90
C THR A 151 9.26 -4.27 7.65
N LEU A 152 9.58 -3.66 6.51
CA LEU A 152 10.94 -3.20 6.19
C LEU A 152 11.41 -2.09 7.13
N LEU A 153 10.52 -1.16 7.50
CA LEU A 153 10.81 -0.14 8.51
C LEU A 153 11.09 -0.75 9.88
N LYS A 154 10.33 -1.77 10.30
CA LYS A 154 10.62 -2.54 11.52
C LYS A 154 11.98 -3.25 11.45
N ALA A 155 12.31 -3.84 10.29
CA ALA A 155 13.62 -4.45 10.08
C ALA A 155 14.75 -3.43 10.20
N ARG A 156 14.56 -2.21 9.66
CA ARG A 156 15.54 -1.12 9.74
C ARG A 156 15.77 -0.68 11.16
N LEU A 157 14.69 -0.41 11.90
CA LEU A 157 14.77 0.00 13.31
C LEU A 157 15.46 -1.06 14.17
N ALA A 158 15.19 -2.34 13.93
CA ALA A 158 15.86 -3.44 14.62
C ALA A 158 17.34 -3.57 14.22
N ALA A 159 17.71 -3.38 12.96
CA ALA A 159 19.10 -3.48 12.52
C ALA A 159 20.02 -2.39 13.10
N VAL A 160 19.48 -1.21 13.41
CA VAL A 160 20.23 -0.11 14.06
C VAL A 160 20.37 -0.33 15.58
N SER A 161 19.48 -1.13 16.18
CA SER A 161 19.63 -1.55 17.57
C SER A 161 20.45 -2.84 17.59
N GLU A 162 21.79 -2.73 17.76
CA GLU A 162 22.78 -3.83 17.69
C GLU A 162 22.38 -5.09 18.49
N ASN A 163 21.53 -4.96 19.51
CA ASN A 163 21.00 -6.06 20.32
C ASN A 163 19.80 -6.80 19.70
N THR A 164 19.40 -6.48 18.46
CA THR A 164 18.17 -7.01 17.85
C THR A 164 18.32 -7.50 16.41
N TYR A 165 19.52 -7.90 15.99
CA TYR A 165 19.75 -8.49 14.65
C TYR A 165 18.84 -9.69 14.32
N ASP A 166 18.52 -10.54 15.31
CA ASP A 166 17.57 -11.65 15.13
C ASP A 166 16.14 -11.15 14.84
N SER A 167 15.74 -10.03 15.43
CA SER A 167 14.46 -9.37 15.15
C SER A 167 14.46 -8.76 13.76
N ALA A 168 15.54 -8.09 13.37
CA ALA A 168 15.71 -7.56 12.01
C ALA A 168 15.61 -8.68 10.96
N TYR A 169 16.26 -9.81 11.22
CA TYR A 169 16.20 -10.99 10.35
C TYR A 169 14.79 -11.54 10.21
N LYS A 170 14.04 -11.65 11.32
CA LYS A 170 12.64 -12.10 11.33
C LYS A 170 11.73 -11.18 10.54
N TYR A 171 11.89 -9.85 10.68
CA TYR A 171 11.12 -8.88 9.91
C TYR A 171 11.46 -8.96 8.43
N LEU A 172 12.72 -9.16 8.06
CA LEU A 172 13.10 -9.40 6.65
C LEU A 172 12.47 -10.69 6.08
N GLU A 173 12.37 -11.78 6.85
CA GLU A 173 11.64 -12.98 6.42
C GLU A 173 10.13 -12.73 6.25
N GLU A 174 9.54 -11.88 7.10
CA GLU A 174 8.15 -11.46 6.94
C GLU A 174 7.93 -10.63 5.66
N ALA A 175 8.79 -9.63 5.39
CA ALA A 175 8.73 -8.84 4.15
C ALA A 175 8.90 -9.72 2.90
N LYS A 176 9.85 -10.66 2.94
CA LYS A 176 10.08 -11.65 1.87
C LYS A 176 8.89 -12.57 1.65
N ARG A 177 8.17 -12.99 2.70
CA ARG A 177 6.93 -13.76 2.56
C ARG A 177 5.85 -12.96 1.85
N TRP A 178 5.74 -11.66 2.13
CA TRP A 178 4.80 -10.79 1.42
C TRP A 178 5.13 -10.67 -0.06
N TYR A 179 6.40 -10.44 -0.44
CA TYR A 179 6.81 -10.44 -1.86
C TYR A 179 6.53 -11.78 -2.56
N LYS A 180 6.75 -12.91 -1.88
CA LYS A 180 6.45 -14.24 -2.44
C LYS A 180 4.94 -14.49 -2.60
N HIS A 181 4.12 -14.03 -1.65
CA HIS A 181 2.70 -14.37 -1.60
C HIS A 181 1.81 -13.41 -2.42
N ASN A 182 2.18 -12.13 -2.50
CA ASN A 182 1.42 -11.14 -3.27
C ASN A 182 1.70 -11.19 -4.78
N ASN A 183 2.71 -11.96 -5.21
CA ASN A 183 2.96 -12.29 -6.62
C ASN A 183 1.91 -13.23 -7.25
N TYR A 184 0.93 -13.74 -6.47
CA TYR A 184 -0.13 -14.60 -7.00
C TYR A 184 -1.21 -13.75 -7.71
N ARG A 185 -0.90 -13.37 -8.98
CA ARG A 185 -1.71 -12.68 -10.02
C ARG A 185 -1.35 -11.24 -10.39
N ALA A 186 -0.12 -10.80 -10.17
CA ALA A 186 0.33 -9.54 -10.73
C ALA A 186 1.01 -9.72 -12.10
N LEU A 187 0.91 -8.70 -12.96
CA LEU A 187 1.55 -8.61 -14.28
C LEU A 187 3.02 -9.04 -14.24
N LYS A 188 3.54 -9.64 -15.32
CA LYS A 188 4.92 -10.16 -15.47
C LYS A 188 6.04 -9.24 -14.95
N THR A 189 5.82 -7.92 -14.95
CA THR A 189 6.74 -6.90 -14.42
C THR A 189 6.83 -6.87 -12.89
N MET A 190 5.77 -7.19 -12.16
CA MET A 190 5.81 -7.35 -10.69
C MET A 190 6.60 -8.60 -10.27
N ASP A 191 6.71 -9.61 -11.13
CA ASP A 191 7.50 -10.81 -10.85
C ASP A 191 9.01 -10.51 -10.85
N SER A 192 9.52 -9.75 -11.82
CA SER A 192 10.94 -9.34 -11.85
C SER A 192 11.30 -8.43 -10.69
N THR A 193 10.44 -7.46 -10.35
CA THR A 193 10.68 -6.53 -9.23
C THR A 193 10.65 -7.26 -7.89
N SER A 194 9.67 -8.16 -7.68
CA SER A 194 9.60 -8.96 -6.45
C SER A 194 10.81 -9.88 -6.30
N GLN A 195 11.30 -10.48 -7.39
CA GLN A 195 12.52 -11.29 -7.37
C GLN A 195 13.76 -10.45 -7.02
N GLU A 196 13.88 -9.23 -7.56
CA GLU A 196 14.95 -8.30 -7.21
C GLU A 196 14.90 -7.93 -5.71
N MET A 197 13.71 -7.60 -5.19
CA MET A 197 13.51 -7.28 -3.77
C MET A 197 13.84 -8.47 -2.87
N ILE A 198 13.43 -9.68 -3.23
CA ILE A 198 13.79 -10.91 -2.50
C ILE A 198 15.31 -11.12 -2.51
N LYS A 199 15.99 -10.87 -3.63
CA LYS A 199 17.45 -10.98 -3.73
C LYS A 199 18.14 -10.00 -2.77
N LYS A 200 17.73 -8.73 -2.79
CA LYS A 200 18.27 -7.71 -1.86
C LYS A 200 17.99 -8.05 -0.40
N ILE A 201 16.80 -8.55 -0.08
CA ILE A 201 16.47 -9.02 1.27
C ILE A 201 17.40 -10.16 1.71
N ASN A 202 17.63 -11.15 0.85
CA ASN A 202 18.55 -12.25 1.18
C ASN A 202 20.00 -11.76 1.38
N GLU A 203 20.41 -10.73 0.65
CA GLU A 203 21.71 -10.08 0.82
C GLU A 203 21.79 -9.39 2.18
N ALA A 204 20.84 -8.51 2.52
CA ALA A 204 20.78 -7.86 3.83
C ALA A 204 20.78 -8.86 5.00
N GLN A 205 20.06 -9.98 4.84
CA GLN A 205 20.04 -11.09 5.79
C GLN A 205 21.41 -11.76 6.00
N LYS A 206 22.24 -11.83 4.96
CA LYS A 206 23.61 -12.35 5.07
C LYS A 206 24.47 -11.40 5.92
N TYR A 207 24.38 -10.10 5.67
CA TYR A 207 25.09 -9.08 6.46
C TYR A 207 24.63 -9.05 7.92
N LEU A 208 23.33 -9.21 8.20
CA LEU A 208 22.82 -9.33 9.57
C LEU A 208 23.41 -10.55 10.31
N LYS A 209 23.52 -11.71 9.64
CA LYS A 209 24.15 -12.91 10.23
C LYS A 209 25.63 -12.71 10.53
N GLU A 210 26.30 -11.93 9.69
CA GLU A 210 27.71 -11.56 9.86
C GLU A 210 27.89 -10.39 10.85
N LYS A 211 26.80 -9.86 11.44
CA LYS A 211 26.76 -8.69 12.34
C LYS A 211 27.48 -7.47 11.76
N LYS A 212 27.31 -7.27 10.46
CA LYS A 212 27.91 -6.19 9.69
C LYS A 212 27.03 -4.96 9.70
N ASP A 213 27.63 -3.79 9.95
CA ASP A 213 26.92 -2.50 9.98
C ASP A 213 26.27 -2.16 8.63
N GLU A 214 26.82 -2.70 7.54
CA GLU A 214 26.30 -2.58 6.17
C GLU A 214 24.90 -3.19 6.00
N ALA A 215 24.48 -4.09 6.90
CA ALA A 215 23.11 -4.59 6.92
C ALA A 215 22.08 -3.46 7.05
N GLY A 216 22.39 -2.45 7.88
CA GLY A 216 21.51 -1.31 8.07
C GLY A 216 21.33 -0.47 6.81
N VAL A 217 22.42 -0.25 6.06
CA VAL A 217 22.43 0.50 4.80
C VAL A 217 21.60 -0.23 3.75
N LEU A 218 21.83 -1.54 3.59
CA LEU A 218 21.07 -2.35 2.64
C LEU A 218 19.57 -2.37 2.95
N ILE A 219 19.18 -2.40 4.23
CA ILE A 219 17.76 -2.34 4.62
C ILE A 219 17.15 -0.97 4.30
N SER A 220 17.89 0.13 4.50
CA SER A 220 17.46 1.46 4.05
C SER A 220 17.27 1.52 2.54
N ASP A 221 18.20 0.98 1.75
CA ASP A 221 18.10 0.96 0.29
C ASP A 221 16.89 0.11 -0.19
N ILE A 222 16.61 -1.00 0.49
CA ILE A 222 15.42 -1.83 0.23
C ILE A 222 14.15 -1.06 0.58
N LEU A 223 14.13 -0.33 1.70
CA LEU A 223 12.97 0.46 2.13
C LEU A 223 12.72 1.64 1.20
N LEU A 224 13.76 2.38 0.81
CA LEU A 224 13.68 3.46 -0.18
C LEU A 224 13.11 2.92 -1.50
N LYS A 225 13.70 1.84 -2.03
CA LYS A 225 13.21 1.23 -3.27
C LYS A 225 11.78 0.68 -3.15
N ALA A 226 11.38 0.18 -1.98
CA ALA A 226 9.98 -0.22 -1.74
C ALA A 226 9.05 0.99 -1.78
N SER A 227 9.44 2.10 -1.16
CA SER A 227 8.67 3.35 -1.17
C SER A 227 8.65 4.03 -2.55
N GLU A 228 9.72 3.89 -3.33
CA GLU A 228 9.78 4.30 -4.73
C GLU A 228 8.86 3.43 -5.59
N LEU A 229 8.73 2.13 -5.32
CA LEU A 229 7.73 1.32 -6.05
C LEU A 229 6.28 1.77 -5.79
N VAL A 230 6.05 2.50 -4.70
CA VAL A 230 4.76 3.11 -4.36
C VAL A 230 4.65 4.55 -4.89
N LYS A 231 5.78 5.28 -5.03
CA LYS A 231 5.85 6.69 -5.43
C LYS A 231 6.33 6.94 -6.87
N ASP A 232 7.44 6.32 -7.27
CA ASP A 232 8.14 6.48 -8.55
C ASP A 232 7.55 5.67 -9.72
N ASP A 233 6.45 6.20 -10.29
CA ASP A 233 6.53 6.59 -11.72
C ASP A 233 6.61 8.14 -11.79
N ASP A 234 7.34 8.79 -10.87
CA ASP A 234 7.40 10.25 -10.69
C ASP A 234 8.58 10.90 -11.45
N GLN A 235 9.10 10.25 -12.50
CA GLN A 235 9.88 10.89 -13.57
C GLN A 235 9.10 10.91 -14.90
#